data_AF-A0A448MJT2-F1
#
_entry.id   AF-A0A448MJT2-F1
#
_cell.length_a   1.000
_cell.length_b   1.000
_cell.length_c   1.000
_cell.angle_alpha   90.00
_cell.angle_beta   90.00
_cell.angle_gamma   90.00
#
_symmetry.space_group_name_H-M   'P 1'
#
loop_
_entity.id
_entity.type
_entity.pdbx_description
1 polymer ?
#
loop_
_entity_poly.entity_id
_entity_poly.type
_entity_poly.pdbx_seq_one_letter_code
_entity_poly.pdbx_strand_id
1 'polypeptide(L)' 'MKVKAKDGIKVPMENQPYVYIEQAEVEIAPTVYYQRRIHDGDLIVVTESRPRKQEKNDE' A
#
# COMPACT_ATOMS: atom_id res chain seq x y z
N MET A 1 7.66 2.80 8.00
CA MET A 1 7.50 3.24 6.59
C MET A 1 6.11 3.83 6.42
N LYS A 2 5.97 4.95 5.73
CA LYS A 2 4.69 5.64 5.59
C LYS A 2 4.01 5.24 4.29
N VAL A 3 2.75 4.80 4.35
CA VAL A 3 1.96 4.37 3.19
C VAL A 3 0.56 4.94 3.23
N LYS A 4 -0.13 4.91 2.10
CA LYS A 4 -1.57 5.08 1.99
C LYS A 4 -2.14 4.06 1.01
N ALA A 5 -3.40 3.68 1.15
CA ALA A 5 -4.08 2.86 0.15
C ALA A 5 -4.39 3.66 -1.11
N LYS A 6 -4.48 2.94 -2.23
CA LYS A 6 -5.01 3.47 -3.48
C LYS A 6 -6.47 3.89 -3.28
N ASP A 7 -6.90 4.93 -3.99
CA ASP A 7 -8.27 5.42 -3.92
C ASP A 7 -9.29 4.33 -4.27
N GLY A 8 -10.33 4.22 -3.44
CA GLY A 8 -11.42 3.26 -3.64
C GLY A 8 -11.17 1.86 -3.10
N ILE A 9 -10.00 1.58 -2.50
CA ILE A 9 -9.72 0.30 -1.85
C ILE A 9 -9.31 0.47 -0.38
N LYS A 10 -9.45 -0.61 0.40
CA LYS A 10 -9.06 -0.66 1.80
C LYS A 10 -8.19 -1.88 2.02
N VAL A 11 -7.00 -1.69 2.59
CA VAL A 11 -6.03 -2.77 2.80
C VAL A 11 -6.04 -3.17 4.26
N PRO A 12 -6.39 -4.42 4.62
CA PRO A 12 -6.40 -4.84 6.02
C PRO A 12 -4.98 -4.83 6.59
N MET A 13 -4.83 -4.51 7.87
CA MET A 13 -3.55 -4.59 8.57
C MET A 13 -3.16 -6.05 8.83
N GLU A 14 -1.87 -6.35 8.70
CA GLU A 14 -1.31 -7.71 8.83
C GLU A 14 -1.74 -8.41 10.12
N ASN A 15 -1.71 -7.69 11.25
CA ASN A 15 -2.01 -8.24 12.57
C ASN A 15 -3.44 -7.92 13.05
N GLN A 16 -4.19 -7.10 12.30
CA GLN A 16 -5.51 -6.61 12.71
C GLN A 16 -6.44 -6.59 11.49
N PRO A 17 -7.12 -7.71 11.19
CA PRO A 17 -7.90 -7.87 9.96
C PRO A 17 -9.12 -6.94 9.88
N TYR A 18 -9.60 -6.43 11.02
CA TYR A 18 -10.71 -5.47 11.09
C TYR A 18 -10.27 -4.01 11.00
N VAL A 19 -8.95 -3.75 10.98
CA VAL A 19 -8.38 -2.41 10.85
C VAL A 19 -7.81 -2.28 9.45
N TYR A 20 -8.17 -1.18 8.79
CA TYR A 20 -7.82 -0.97 7.39
C TYR A 20 -6.95 0.26 7.23
N ILE A 21 -5.99 0.15 6.33
CA ILE A 21 -5.26 1.27 5.75
C ILE A 21 -6.12 1.75 4.58
N GLU A 22 -6.55 3.01 4.69
CA GLU A 22 -7.29 3.73 3.66
C GLU A 22 -6.35 4.80 3.06
N GLN A 23 -6.90 5.87 2.51
CA GLN A 23 -6.17 6.93 1.82
C GLN A 23 -5.41 7.86 2.79
N ALA A 24 -5.68 7.74 4.08
CA ALA A 24 -4.93 8.41 5.14
C ALA A 24 -3.51 7.82 5.23
N GLU A 25 -2.53 8.70 5.44
CA GLU A 25 -1.14 8.27 5.57
C GLU A 25 -0.91 7.60 6.92
N VAL A 26 -0.50 6.34 6.89
CA VAL A 26 -0.26 5.52 8.08
C VAL A 26 1.20 5.05 8.09
N GLU A 27 1.80 5.07 9.27
CA GLU A 27 3.11 4.48 9.50
C GLU A 27 2.98 3.01 9.89
N ILE A 28 3.68 2.15 9.15
CA ILE A 28 3.66 0.69 9.32
C ILE A 28 5.08 0.12 9.30
N ALA A 29 5.24 -1.10 9.81
CA ALA A 29 6.48 -1.86 9.67
C ALA A 29 6.65 -2.37 8.22
N PRO A 30 7.90 -2.43 7.70
CA PRO A 30 8.19 -2.90 6.33
C PRO A 30 8.15 -4.43 6.22
N THR A 31 7.00 -5.03 6.53
CA THR A 31 6.82 -6.49 6.47
C THR A 31 6.56 -6.97 5.03
N VAL A 32 6.73 -8.27 4.81
CA VAL A 32 6.51 -8.90 3.48
C VAL A 32 5.07 -8.70 3.01
N TYR A 33 4.09 -8.75 3.92
CA TYR A 33 2.69 -8.52 3.61
C TYR A 33 2.46 -7.15 2.93
N TYR A 34 2.99 -6.08 3.53
CA TYR A 34 2.82 -4.73 2.98
C TYR A 34 3.65 -4.49 1.72
N GLN A 35 4.83 -5.10 1.61
CA GLN A 35 5.63 -5.03 0.38
C GLN A 35 4.88 -5.64 -0.81
N ARG A 36 4.18 -6.76 -0.61
CA ARG A 36 3.35 -7.38 -1.64
C ARG A 36 2.19 -6.47 -2.04
N ARG A 37 1.49 -5.88 -1.06
CA ARG A 37 0.42 -4.90 -1.33
C ARG A 37 0.92 -3.68 -2.11
N ILE A 38 2.15 -3.24 -1.88
CA ILE A 38 2.77 -2.17 -2.69
C ILE A 38 3.04 -2.65 -4.11
N HIS A 39 3.57 -3.85 -4.27
CA HIS A 39 3.84 -4.44 -5.59
C HIS A 39 2.56 -4.63 -6.41
N ASP A 40 1.46 -5.05 -5.77
CA ASP A 40 0.14 -5.19 -6.39
C ASP A 40 -0.51 -3.83 -6.72
N GLY A 41 0.06 -2.73 -6.19
CA GLY A 41 -0.45 -1.37 -6.37
C GLY A 41 -1.60 -1.01 -5.43
N ASP A 42 -1.85 -1.82 -4.39
CA ASP A 42 -2.84 -1.56 -3.36
C ASP A 42 -2.36 -0.47 -2.37
N LEU A 43 -1.07 -0.49 -2.03
CA LEU A 43 -0.45 0.49 -1.13
C LEU A 43 0.57 1.35 -1.88
N ILE A 44 0.59 2.64 -1.54
CA ILE A 44 1.46 3.65 -2.10
C ILE A 44 2.35 4.19 -0.98
N VAL A 45 3.67 4.11 -1.15
CA VAL A 45 4.62 4.66 -0.19
C VAL A 45 4.62 6.19 -0.28
N VAL A 46 4.51 6.85 0.86
CA VAL A 46 4.32 8.31 0.99
C VAL A 46 5.64 9.06 1.12
N THR A 47 6.77 8.39 1.37
CA THR A 47 8.09 9.06 1.35
C THR A 47 8.38 9.54 -0.08
N GLU A 48 8.73 10.83 -0.23
CA GLU A 48 8.94 11.58 -1.49
C GLU A 48 10.02 11.04 -2.45
N SER A 49 10.08 9.74 -2.74
CA SER A 49 10.93 9.24 -3.79
C SER A 49 10.38 7.98 -4.46
N ARG A 50 9.78 8.30 -5.61
CA ARG A 50 9.73 7.57 -6.88
C ARG A 50 8.39 6.87 -7.15
N PRO A 51 7.64 7.34 -8.18
CA PRO A 51 6.57 6.55 -8.74
C PRO A 51 7.22 5.35 -9.42
N ARG A 52 7.20 4.17 -8.81
CA ARG A 52 7.52 2.94 -9.53
C ARG A 52 6.31 2.61 -10.38
N LYS A 53 6.28 3.24 -11.56
CA LYS A 53 5.65 2.83 -12.82
C LYS A 53 4.83 1.54 -12.67
N GLN A 54 3.51 1.67 -12.58
CA GLN A 54 2.61 0.58 -12.93
C GLN A 54 2.85 0.25 -14.40
N GLU A 55 3.58 -0.82 -14.64
CA GLU A 55 3.61 -1.52 -15.91
C GLU A 55 2.20 -2.11 -16.10
N LYS A 56 1.44 -1.48 -17.00
CA LYS A 56 0.18 -2.02 -17.48
C LYS A 56 0.49 -3.36 -18.14
N ASN A 57 0.08 -4.45 -17.51
CA ASN A 57 -0.22 -5.68 -18.24
C ASN A 57 -1.71 -5.60 -18.59
N ASP A 58 -1.97 -4.99 -19.74
CA ASP A 58 -3.22 -5.10 -20.51
C ASP A 58 -2.97 -6.31 -21.43
N GLU A 59 -3.72 -7.39 -21.25
CA GLU A 59 -3.78 -8.53 -22.19
C GLU A 59 -5.24 -8.76 -22.61
#